data_AF-A0A0D0S381-F1
#
_entry.id   AF-A0A0D0S381-F1
#
_cell.length_a   1.000
_cell.length_b   1.000
_cell.length_c   1.000
_cell.angle_alpha   90.00
_cell.angle_beta   90.00
_cell.angle_gamma   90.00
#
_symmetry.space_group_name_H-M   'P 1'
#
loop_
_entity.id
_entity.type
_entity.pdbx_description
1 polymer ?
#
loop_
_entity_poly.entity_id
_entity_poly.type
_entity_poly.pdbx_seq_one_letter_code
_entity_poly.pdbx_strand_id
1 'polypeptide(L)'
;MGERAGRLESRWPARSYAFITAWNPASEPRPDDANQQADAQLVARLDALGIQRERAWAEGPDGKWHEPGWLLADVDVPTAAALGDSLGQAAILAWDSAQPVTLRMLAPGPSMDAWKKAVFNRELPSDAAACVHWKDQQRDAPPNG
;
A
#
# COMPACT_ATOMS: atom_id res chain seq x y z
N MET A 1 10.69 12.65 -1.30
CA MET A 1 11.23 11.44 -1.97
C MET A 1 11.25 10.37 -0.89
N GLY A 2 10.68 9.19 -1.12
CA GLY A 2 10.60 8.14 -0.09
C GLY A 2 11.96 7.49 0.22
N GLU A 3 11.98 6.60 1.21
CA GLU A 3 13.15 5.78 1.55
C GLU A 3 13.21 4.50 0.70
N ARG A 4 14.39 3.86 0.65
CA ARG A 4 14.54 2.54 0.01
C ARG A 4 14.04 1.44 0.94
N ALA A 5 13.37 0.44 0.38
CA ALA A 5 12.87 -0.71 1.12
C ALA A 5 13.89 -1.86 1.25
N GLY A 6 15.18 -1.57 1.47
CA GLY A 6 16.27 -2.55 1.33
C GLY A 6 16.15 -3.81 2.21
N ARG A 7 15.56 -3.68 3.40
CA ARG A 7 15.29 -4.83 4.29
C ARG A 7 14.23 -5.77 3.73
N LEU A 8 13.19 -5.21 3.12
CA LEU A 8 12.12 -5.94 2.44
C LEU A 8 12.67 -6.62 1.18
N GLU A 9 13.43 -5.88 0.37
CA GLU A 9 14.04 -6.40 -0.87
C GLU A 9 15.00 -7.57 -0.60
N SER A 10 15.75 -7.51 0.50
CA SER A 10 16.66 -8.59 0.90
C SER A 10 15.91 -9.86 1.34
N ARG A 11 14.69 -9.70 1.87
CA ARG A 11 13.89 -10.81 2.42
C ARG A 11 12.97 -11.46 1.39
N TRP A 12 12.48 -10.67 0.43
CA TRP A 12 11.63 -11.11 -0.67
C TRP A 12 12.09 -10.45 -1.98
N PRO A 13 13.13 -11.00 -2.64
CA PRO A 13 13.69 -10.41 -3.85
C PRO A 13 12.72 -10.47 -5.04
N ALA A 14 12.51 -9.32 -5.69
CA ALA A 14 11.75 -9.14 -6.91
C ALA A 14 12.30 -7.93 -7.68
N ARG A 15 11.92 -7.75 -8.95
CA ARG A 15 12.40 -6.61 -9.76
C ARG A 15 11.62 -5.33 -9.49
N SER A 16 10.33 -5.47 -9.22
CA SER A 16 9.42 -4.39 -8.88
C SER A 16 8.48 -4.80 -7.77
N TYR A 17 7.95 -3.80 -7.08
CA TYR A 17 7.05 -3.96 -5.96
C TYR A 17 5.90 -2.97 -6.03
N ALA A 18 4.75 -3.38 -5.53
CA ALA A 18 3.65 -2.48 -5.22
C ALA A 18 3.01 -2.84 -3.89
N PHE A 19 2.61 -1.84 -3.10
CA PHE A 19 1.73 -2.04 -1.96
C PHE A 19 0.32 -1.56 -2.33
N ILE A 20 -0.66 -2.42 -2.10
CA ILE A 20 -2.07 -2.15 -2.34
C ILE A 20 -2.91 -2.54 -1.12
N THR A 21 -3.95 -1.78 -0.85
CA THR A 21 -4.93 -2.09 0.19
C THR A 21 -6.35 -1.94 -0.35
N ALA A 22 -7.26 -2.74 0.19
CA ALA A 22 -8.70 -2.60 -0.02
C ALA A 22 -9.38 -1.86 1.15
N TRP A 23 -8.63 -1.52 2.18
CA TRP A 23 -9.14 -0.87 3.37
C TRP A 23 -9.30 0.63 3.13
N ASN A 24 -10.33 1.20 3.76
CA ASN A 24 -10.63 2.64 3.80
C ASN A 24 -10.38 3.37 2.46
N PRO A 25 -11.05 2.96 1.37
CA PRO A 25 -10.86 3.56 0.06
C PRO A 25 -11.04 5.08 0.11
N ALA A 26 -10.20 5.79 -0.63
CA ALA A 26 -10.08 7.25 -0.59
C ALA A 26 -9.86 7.86 0.81
N SER A 27 -9.27 7.08 1.74
CA SER A 27 -9.12 7.43 3.16
C SER A 27 -10.45 7.65 3.90
N GLU A 28 -11.54 7.06 3.40
CA GLU A 28 -12.84 7.06 4.05
C GLU A 28 -12.97 5.83 4.96
N PRO A 29 -13.07 5.99 6.29
CA PRO A 29 -13.20 4.85 7.19
C PRO A 29 -14.42 4.01 6.85
N ARG A 30 -14.21 2.69 6.73
CA ARG A 30 -15.28 1.72 6.50
C ARG A 30 -15.40 0.78 7.71
N PRO A 31 -16.58 0.17 7.92
CA PRO A 31 -16.73 -0.94 8.84
C PRO A 31 -15.73 -2.08 8.54
N ASP A 32 -15.21 -2.71 9.59
CA ASP A 32 -14.17 -3.75 9.47
C ASP A 32 -14.60 -4.95 8.62
N ASP A 33 -15.87 -5.35 8.68
CA ASP A 33 -16.44 -6.43 7.88
C ASP A 33 -16.42 -6.09 6.38
N ALA A 34 -16.79 -4.86 6.03
CA ALA A 34 -16.73 -4.36 4.65
C ALA A 34 -15.27 -4.30 4.15
N ASN A 35 -14.34 -3.87 4.99
CA ASN A 35 -12.90 -3.86 4.67
C ASN A 35 -12.36 -5.29 4.47
N GLN A 36 -12.74 -6.24 5.32
CA GLN A 36 -12.36 -7.65 5.18
C GLN A 36 -12.94 -8.29 3.92
N GLN A 37 -14.19 -7.99 3.58
CA GLN A 37 -14.81 -8.49 2.37
C GLN A 37 -14.12 -7.94 1.11
N ALA A 38 -13.78 -6.65 1.10
CA ALA A 38 -13.04 -6.03 0.00
C ALA A 38 -11.61 -6.62 -0.12
N ASP A 39 -10.94 -6.88 1.01
CA ASP A 39 -9.64 -7.54 1.05
C ASP A 39 -9.70 -8.97 0.49
N ALA A 40 -10.74 -9.74 0.80
CA ALA A 40 -10.96 -11.07 0.24
C ALA A 40 -11.20 -11.05 -1.28
N GLN A 41 -11.93 -10.04 -1.78
CA GLN A 41 -12.13 -9.85 -3.22
C GLN A 41 -10.81 -9.49 -3.94
N LEU A 42 -9.99 -8.65 -3.32
CA LEU A 42 -8.65 -8.33 -3.83
C LEU A 42 -7.79 -9.59 -3.92
N VAL A 43 -7.78 -10.42 -2.87
CA VAL A 43 -7.06 -11.70 -2.87
C VAL A 43 -7.48 -12.60 -4.04
N ALA A 44 -8.78 -12.81 -4.22
CA ALA A 44 -9.30 -13.65 -5.31
C ALA A 44 -8.87 -13.13 -6.69
N ARG A 45 -8.80 -11.80 -6.86
CA ARG A 45 -8.34 -11.17 -8.12
C ARG A 45 -6.84 -11.34 -8.33
N LEU A 46 -6.03 -11.21 -7.27
CA LEU A 46 -4.59 -11.45 -7.35
C LEU A 46 -4.29 -12.92 -7.69
N ASP A 47 -5.07 -13.86 -7.15
CA ASP A 47 -4.99 -15.28 -7.52
C ASP A 47 -5.32 -15.53 -8.98
N ALA A 48 -6.41 -14.94 -9.48
CA ALA A 48 -6.80 -15.07 -10.89
C ALA A 48 -5.75 -14.50 -11.87
N LEU A 49 -4.98 -13.49 -11.44
CA LEU A 49 -3.91 -12.89 -12.22
C LEU A 49 -2.55 -13.59 -12.04
N GLY A 50 -2.46 -14.57 -11.13
CA GLY A 50 -1.20 -15.25 -10.82
C GLY A 50 -0.13 -14.36 -10.18
N ILE A 51 -0.54 -13.25 -9.55
CA ILE A 51 0.38 -12.28 -8.96
C ILE A 51 0.89 -12.79 -7.62
N GLN A 52 2.21 -12.89 -7.49
CA GLN A 52 2.88 -13.20 -6.24
C GLN A 52 2.65 -12.06 -5.24
N ARG A 53 2.21 -12.40 -4.04
CA ARG A 53 1.85 -11.43 -3.00
C ARG A 53 2.18 -11.92 -1.62
N GLU A 54 2.38 -10.98 -0.72
CA GLU A 54 2.63 -11.23 0.68
C GLU A 54 1.90 -10.24 1.57
N ARG A 55 1.53 -10.68 2.78
CA ARG A 55 0.78 -9.82 3.70
C ARG A 55 1.69 -8.74 4.28
N ALA A 56 1.26 -7.50 4.15
CA ALA A 56 1.99 -6.34 4.63
C ALA A 56 1.05 -5.34 5.31
N TRP A 57 1.63 -4.29 5.89
CA TRP A 57 0.90 -3.10 6.28
C TRP A 57 1.70 -1.85 5.93
N ALA A 58 0.98 -0.78 5.61
CA ALA A 58 1.56 0.55 5.52
C ALA A 58 1.44 1.23 6.90
N GLU A 59 2.53 1.82 7.35
CA GLU A 59 2.58 2.59 8.58
C GLU A 59 2.94 4.05 8.28
N GLY A 60 2.28 4.99 8.95
CA GLY A 60 2.64 6.41 8.91
C GLY A 60 3.91 6.69 9.72
N PRO A 61 4.65 7.78 9.46
CA PRO A 61 5.93 8.07 10.14
C PRO A 61 5.82 8.20 11.67
N ASP A 62 4.62 8.48 12.18
CA ASP A 62 4.33 8.60 13.61
C ASP A 62 3.81 7.30 14.26
N GLY A 63 3.68 6.22 13.48
CA GLY A 63 3.16 4.92 13.91
C GLY A 63 1.68 4.90 14.28
N LYS A 64 0.96 6.03 14.12
CA LYS A 64 -0.45 6.14 14.54
C LYS A 64 -1.43 5.68 13.46
N TRP A 65 -0.97 5.63 12.22
CA TRP A 65 -1.72 5.09 11.10
C TRP A 65 -1.11 3.76 10.69
N HIS A 66 -1.97 2.75 10.59
CA HIS A 66 -1.57 1.38 10.31
C HIS A 66 -2.66 0.74 9.45
N GLU A 67 -2.33 0.44 8.20
CA GLU A 67 -3.30 -0.07 7.24
C GLU A 67 -2.85 -1.43 6.69
N PRO A 68 -3.65 -2.49 6.89
CA PRO A 68 -3.32 -3.79 6.31
C PRO A 68 -3.44 -3.76 4.79
N GLY A 69 -2.60 -4.53 4.11
CA GLY A 69 -2.64 -4.67 2.67
C GLY A 69 -1.74 -5.79 2.17
N TRP A 70 -1.39 -5.69 0.89
CA TRP A 70 -0.62 -6.69 0.17
C TRP A 70 0.56 -6.05 -0.53
N LEU A 71 1.73 -6.63 -0.31
CA LEU A 71 2.91 -6.36 -1.11
C LEU A 71 2.92 -7.31 -2.30
N LEU A 72 3.00 -6.76 -3.50
CA LEU A 72 3.00 -7.49 -4.77
C LEU A 72 4.42 -7.50 -5.33
N ALA A 73 4.85 -8.63 -5.90
CA ALA A 73 6.15 -8.77 -6.56
C ALA A 73 6.00 -8.84 -8.08
N ASP A 74 6.98 -8.29 -8.79
CA ASP A 74 7.11 -8.33 -10.25
C ASP A 74 5.85 -7.86 -11.01
N VAL A 75 5.11 -6.93 -10.39
CA VAL A 75 3.95 -6.26 -11.01
C VAL A 75 4.40 -4.92 -11.60
N ASP A 76 3.89 -4.58 -12.78
CA ASP A 76 4.12 -3.26 -13.36
C ASP A 76 3.21 -2.20 -12.73
N VAL A 77 3.65 -0.94 -12.80
CA VAL A 77 2.91 0.18 -12.22
C VAL A 77 1.50 0.33 -12.81
N PRO A 78 1.26 0.21 -14.14
CA PRO A 78 -0.09 0.30 -14.70
C PRO A 78 -1.04 -0.77 -14.17
N THR A 79 -0.60 -2.02 -14.00
CA THR A 79 -1.43 -3.10 -13.45
C THR A 79 -1.76 -2.83 -11.99
N ALA A 80 -0.76 -2.44 -11.19
CA ALA A 80 -0.99 -2.09 -9.78
C ALA A 80 -1.94 -0.89 -9.64
N ALA A 81 -1.81 0.12 -10.53
CA ALA A 81 -2.68 1.28 -10.55
C ALA A 81 -4.12 0.92 -10.92
N ALA A 82 -4.33 0.07 -11.93
CA ALA A 82 -5.67 -0.39 -12.31
C ALA A 82 -6.34 -1.22 -11.20
N LEU A 83 -5.55 -2.01 -10.44
CA LEU A 83 -6.05 -2.71 -9.26
C LEU A 83 -6.51 -1.71 -8.19
N GLY A 84 -5.67 -0.71 -7.86
CA GLY A 84 -6.01 0.29 -6.85
C GLY A 84 -7.22 1.13 -7.24
N ASP A 85 -7.32 1.53 -8.52
CA ASP A 85 -8.45 2.31 -9.04
C ASP A 85 -9.77 1.53 -8.91
N SER A 86 -9.74 0.22 -9.23
CA SER A 86 -10.93 -0.63 -9.08
C SER A 86 -11.36 -0.86 -7.62
N LEU A 87 -10.47 -0.61 -6.66
CA LEU A 87 -10.78 -0.64 -5.23
C LEU A 87 -11.23 0.73 -4.71
N GLY A 88 -11.21 1.78 -5.54
CA GLY A 88 -11.47 3.15 -5.12
C GLY A 88 -10.35 3.78 -4.29
N GLN A 89 -9.12 3.26 -4.41
CA GLN A 89 -7.97 3.82 -3.70
C GLN A 89 -7.54 5.16 -4.30
N ALA A 90 -7.20 6.12 -3.45
CA ALA A 90 -6.69 7.42 -3.90
C ALA A 90 -5.24 7.33 -4.40
N ALA A 91 -4.46 6.37 -3.87
CA ALA A 91 -3.06 6.16 -4.22
C ALA A 91 -2.61 4.72 -3.95
N ILE A 92 -1.47 4.35 -4.52
CA ILE A 92 -0.71 3.13 -4.19
C ILE A 92 0.75 3.49 -3.94
N LEU A 93 1.51 2.57 -3.33
CA LEU A 93 2.97 2.65 -3.33
C LEU A 93 3.53 1.72 -4.40
N ALA A 94 4.50 2.18 -5.19
CA ALA A 94 5.19 1.35 -6.17
C ALA A 94 6.65 1.76 -6.36
N TRP A 95 7.53 0.78 -6.53
CA TRP A 95 8.96 1.02 -6.76
C TRP A 95 9.62 -0.15 -7.48
N ASP A 96 10.73 0.14 -8.15
CA ASP A 96 11.67 -0.87 -8.64
C ASP A 96 12.68 -1.20 -7.55
N SER A 97 13.25 -2.40 -7.58
CA SER A 97 14.30 -2.82 -6.65
C SER A 97 15.44 -1.81 -6.56
N ALA A 98 15.89 -1.51 -5.34
CA ALA A 98 16.90 -0.52 -5.01
C ALA A 98 16.53 0.94 -5.36
N GLN A 99 15.29 1.21 -5.78
CA GLN A 99 14.76 2.56 -5.95
C GLN A 99 13.92 2.98 -4.72
N PRO A 100 13.79 4.29 -4.48
CA PRO A 100 12.90 4.81 -3.44
C PRO A 100 11.44 4.37 -3.62
N VAL A 101 10.77 4.06 -2.51
CA VAL A 101 9.32 3.87 -2.50
C VAL A 101 8.63 5.15 -2.97
N THR A 102 7.74 5.03 -3.96
CA THR A 102 7.03 6.18 -4.53
C THR A 102 5.53 6.03 -4.32
N LEU A 103 4.90 7.06 -3.73
CA LEU A 103 3.45 7.20 -3.70
C LEU A 103 2.95 7.64 -5.08
N ARG A 104 1.98 6.91 -5.63
CA ARG A 104 1.37 7.20 -6.93
C ARG A 104 -0.12 7.45 -6.75
N MET A 105 -0.56 8.66 -7.06
CA MET A 105 -1.97 9.05 -7.04
C MET A 105 -2.73 8.37 -8.19
N LEU A 106 -3.91 7.84 -7.90
CA LEU A 106 -4.80 7.17 -8.85
C LEU A 106 -6.01 8.01 -9.22
N ALA A 107 -6.56 8.75 -8.25
CA ALA A 107 -7.59 9.73 -8.52
C ALA A 107 -6.99 10.90 -9.33
N PRO A 108 -7.71 11.45 -10.34
CA PRO A 108 -7.34 12.74 -10.89
C PRO A 108 -7.38 13.73 -9.72
N GLY A 109 -6.23 14.31 -9.39
CA GLY A 109 -6.16 15.25 -8.28
C GLY A 109 -7.19 16.37 -8.46
N PRO A 110 -7.58 17.08 -7.39
CA PRO A 110 -8.23 18.37 -7.54
C PRO A 110 -7.44 19.21 -8.55
N SER A 111 -8.11 20.09 -9.30
CA SER A 111 -7.40 21.03 -10.18
C SER A 111 -6.24 21.70 -9.43
N MET A 112 -5.16 22.05 -10.12
CA MET A 112 -3.97 22.66 -9.50
C MET A 112 -4.30 23.84 -8.57
N ASP A 113 -5.42 24.54 -8.79
CA ASP A 113 -5.90 25.63 -7.93
C ASP A 113 -6.52 25.16 -6.60
N ALA A 114 -7.22 24.01 -6.60
CA ALA A 114 -7.68 23.38 -5.36
C ALA A 114 -6.51 22.75 -4.58
N TRP A 115 -5.48 22.26 -5.29
CA TRP A 115 -4.21 21.83 -4.69
C TRP A 115 -3.46 22.97 -3.99
N LYS A 116 -3.35 24.14 -4.63
CA LYS A 116 -2.69 25.32 -4.02
C LYS A 116 -3.39 25.78 -2.74
N LYS A 117 -4.72 25.68 -2.65
CA LYS A 117 -5.48 26.05 -1.44
C LYS A 117 -5.33 25.05 -0.30
N ALA A 118 -5.24 23.75 -0.59
CA ALA A 118 -5.13 22.71 0.43
C ALA A 118 -3.69 22.57 0.97
N VAL A 119 -2.67 22.76 0.12
CA VAL A 119 -1.26 22.54 0.47
C VAL A 119 -0.62 23.74 1.17
N PHE A 120 -1.05 24.99 0.92
CA PHE A 120 -0.45 26.17 1.59
C PHE A 120 -0.74 26.25 3.10
N ASN A 121 -1.62 25.40 3.64
CA ASN A 121 -1.92 25.36 5.08
C ASN A 121 -1.61 24.00 5.75
N ARG A 122 -1.03 23.06 5.01
CA ARG A 122 -0.52 21.79 5.52
C ARG A 122 0.62 21.34 4.62
N GLU A 123 1.84 21.44 5.13
CA GLU A 123 2.97 20.72 4.56
C GLU A 123 2.56 19.25 4.43
N LEU A 124 2.49 18.76 3.19
CA LEU A 124 2.60 17.32 2.96
C LEU A 124 4.03 16.97 3.37
N PRO A 125 4.24 16.09 4.36
CA PRO A 125 5.58 15.72 4.74
C PRO A 125 6.28 15.17 3.50
N SER A 126 7.37 15.82 3.09
CA SER A 126 8.32 15.37 2.08
C SER A 126 8.97 13.99 2.41
N ASP A 127 8.60 13.48 3.57
CA ASP A 127 9.07 12.38 4.41
C ASP A 127 7.96 11.34 4.68
N ALA A 128 6.92 11.25 3.84
CA ALA A 128 6.05 10.08 3.77
C ALA A 128 6.81 8.85 3.21
N ALA A 129 7.88 8.44 3.91
CA ALA A 129 8.32 7.06 3.93
C ALA A 129 7.19 6.28 4.60
N ALA A 130 6.23 5.82 3.80
CA ALA A 130 5.36 4.75 4.23
C ALA A 130 6.27 3.55 4.47
N CYS A 131 6.55 3.25 5.73
CA CYS A 131 7.27 2.05 6.09
C CYS A 131 6.31 0.90 5.80
N VAL A 132 6.61 0.13 4.75
CA VAL A 132 5.91 -1.13 4.51
C VAL A 132 6.55 -2.16 5.41
N HIS A 133 5.86 -2.56 6.48
CA HIS A 133 6.31 -3.68 7.29
C HIS A 133 5.49 -4.93 6.97
N TRP A 134 6.08 -6.06 7.31
CA TRP A 134 5.59 -7.39 6.99
C TRP A 134 5.17 -8.12 8.27
N LYS A 135 4.11 -8.94 8.20
CA LYS A 135 3.77 -9.88 9.29
C LYS A 135 4.58 -11.15 9.18
N ASP A 136 5.63 -11.29 9.99
CA ASP A 136 6.34 -12.57 10.13
C ASP A 136 5.30 -13.62 10.53
N GLN A 137 5.07 -14.66 9.72
CA GLN A 137 4.05 -15.69 10.00
C GLN A 137 4.38 -16.58 11.23
N GLN A 138 5.30 -16.15 12.09
CA GLN A 138 5.68 -16.86 13.32
C GLN A 138 5.50 -15.99 14.56
N ARG A 139 4.24 -15.78 14.93
CA ARG A 139 3.80 -15.60 16.32
C ARG A 139 2.28 -15.66 16.33
N ASP A 140 1.76 -16.88 16.47
CA ASP A 140 0.51 -17.22 17.19
C ASP A 140 0.33 -18.75 17.11
N ALA A 141 1.27 -19.48 17.73
CA ALA A 141 0.88 -20.71 18.40
C ALA A 141 0.65 -20.30 19.87
N PRO A 142 -0.53 -20.56 20.47
CA PRO A 142 -0.69 -20.37 21.91
C PRO A 142 0.35 -21.25 22.63
N PRO A 143 0.90 -20.82 23.77
CA PRO A 143 1.72 -21.71 24.59
C PRO A 143 0.84 -22.91 24.98
N ASN A 144 1.39 -24.11 24.75
CA ASN A 144 0.75 -25.38 25.15
C ASN A 144 0.20 -25.26 26.57
N GLY A 145 -1.11 -25.43 26.69
CA GLY A 145 -1.83 -25.75 27.93
C GLY A 145 -2.54 -27.06 27.75
#